data_AF-A0A0P1IEL6-F1
#
_entry.id   AF-A0A0P1IEL6-F1
#
_cell.length_a   1.000
_cell.length_b   1.000
_cell.length_c   1.000
_cell.angle_alpha   90.00
_cell.angle_beta   90.00
_cell.angle_gamma   90.00
#
_symmetry.space_group_name_H-M   'P 1'
#
loop_
_entity.id
_entity.type
_entity.pdbx_description
1 polymer ?
#
loop_
_entity_poly.entity_id
_entity_poly.type
_entity_poly.pdbx_seq_one_letter_code
_entity_poly.pdbx_strand_id
1 'polypeptide(L)'
;MSILSLLQQAQNGEGLANMAAQFGLDADKAGELAGMLAPALGSAAQQQAASGNLGDLLGNFKGEDQAALFEDPTAAASQSGQAQGAAFLEQLLGGQEAASALTGQAAEKAGLDLGTVQSFLPAMAAMLQGGLQKSLPDDTLDAMSGGGAGGGLMGMASSLLGGNSGGMDLSKLTDLLDADGDGSALDDIMGKFLK
;
A
#
# COMPACT_ATOMS: atom_id res chain seq x y z
N MET A 1 1.93 -6.34 10.91
CA MET A 1 2.67 -5.18 10.38
C MET A 1 1.66 -4.25 9.75
N SER A 2 1.58 -2.98 10.16
CA SER A 2 0.55 -2.04 9.67
C SER A 2 0.96 -1.41 8.35
N ILE A 3 0.01 -1.09 7.46
CA ILE A 3 0.24 -0.34 6.20
C ILE A 3 1.02 0.97 6.48
N LEU A 4 0.77 1.59 7.62
CA LEU A 4 1.45 2.79 8.08
C LEU A 4 2.96 2.58 8.31
N SER A 5 3.36 1.39 8.79
CA SER A 5 4.77 1.03 9.01
C SER A 5 5.49 0.72 7.70
N LEU A 6 4.79 0.15 6.71
CA LEU A 6 5.36 -0.04 5.37
C LEU A 6 5.52 1.30 4.64
N LEU A 7 4.57 2.23 4.80
CA LEU A 7 4.65 3.59 4.25
C LEU A 7 5.81 4.39 4.89
N GLN A 8 6.01 4.26 6.20
CA GLN A 8 7.14 4.86 6.91
C GLN A 8 8.49 4.26 6.48
N GLN A 9 8.53 2.98 6.13
CA GLN A 9 9.77 2.27 5.81
C GLN A 9 10.13 2.30 4.31
N ALA A 10 9.15 2.51 3.42
CA ALA A 10 9.36 2.51 1.97
C ALA A 10 9.83 3.86 1.38
N GLN A 11 9.70 4.96 2.14
CA GLN A 11 10.22 6.28 1.75
C GLN A 11 10.85 7.05 2.93
N ASN A 12 11.32 6.36 3.99
CA ASN A 12 11.86 6.99 5.21
C ASN A 12 10.95 8.05 5.86
N GLY A 13 9.64 8.08 5.55
CA GLY A 13 8.74 9.16 5.97
C GLY A 13 8.98 10.50 5.24
N GLU A 14 9.93 10.57 4.31
CA GLU A 14 10.31 11.78 3.57
C GLU A 14 9.39 12.06 2.38
N GLY A 15 8.75 11.03 1.80
CA GLY A 15 7.85 11.18 0.65
C GLY A 15 6.71 12.16 0.88
N LEU A 16 6.02 12.01 2.01
CA LEU A 16 4.93 12.90 2.40
C LEU A 16 5.42 14.33 2.64
N ALA A 17 6.58 14.50 3.29
CA ALA A 17 7.18 15.80 3.56
C ALA A 17 7.63 16.51 2.28
N ASN A 18 8.27 15.78 1.36
CA ASN A 18 8.73 16.29 0.08
C ASN A 18 7.55 16.70 -0.83
N MET A 19 6.47 15.91 -0.81
CA MET A 19 5.25 16.29 -1.51
C MET A 19 4.59 17.51 -0.86
N ALA A 20 4.47 17.53 0.48
CA ALA A 20 3.89 18.66 1.20
C ALA A 20 4.59 19.99 0.87
N ALA A 21 5.92 19.97 0.77
CA ALA A 21 6.72 21.12 0.37
C ALA A 21 6.33 21.68 -1.02
N GLN A 22 5.92 20.82 -1.98
CA GLN A 22 5.45 21.28 -3.31
C GLN A 22 4.14 22.05 -3.25
N PHE A 23 3.32 21.81 -2.22
CA PHE A 23 2.06 22.51 -1.97
C PHE A 23 2.21 23.64 -0.94
N GLY A 24 3.43 23.96 -0.50
CA GLY A 24 3.68 24.96 0.52
C GLY A 24 3.22 24.56 1.92
N LEU A 25 3.07 23.25 2.17
CA LEU A 25 2.69 22.69 3.46
C LEU A 25 3.94 22.22 4.22
N ASP A 26 3.96 22.49 5.52
CA ASP A 26 4.98 21.92 6.41
C ASP A 26 4.76 20.41 6.58
N ALA A 27 5.85 19.67 6.78
CA ALA A 27 5.81 18.22 7.01
C ALA A 27 4.92 17.84 8.20
N ASP A 28 4.93 18.65 9.26
CA ASP A 28 4.09 18.45 10.45
C ASP A 28 2.60 18.57 10.11
N LYS A 29 2.23 19.53 9.26
CA LYS A 29 0.85 19.73 8.81
C LYS A 29 0.36 18.64 7.88
N ALA A 30 1.22 18.16 7.00
CA ALA A 30 0.93 17.01 6.16
C ALA A 30 0.74 15.72 7.00
N GLY A 31 1.58 15.51 8.03
CA GLY A 31 1.42 14.41 8.97
C GLY A 31 0.13 14.49 9.78
N GLU A 32 -0.24 15.69 10.25
CA GLU A 32 -1.48 15.96 10.97
C GLU A 32 -2.70 15.63 10.09
N LEU A 33 -2.72 16.13 8.84
CA LEU A 33 -3.74 15.81 7.85
C LEU A 33 -3.86 14.31 7.60
N ALA A 34 -2.74 13.65 7.31
CA ALA A 34 -2.71 12.21 7.06
C ALA A 34 -3.27 11.41 8.27
N GLY A 35 -2.89 11.80 9.48
CA GLY A 35 -3.39 11.20 10.72
C GLY A 35 -4.90 11.40 10.93
N MET A 36 -5.43 12.57 10.58
CA MET A 36 -6.87 12.85 10.65
C MET A 36 -7.69 12.10 9.60
N LEU A 37 -7.10 11.89 8.43
CA LEU A 37 -7.75 11.23 7.29
C LEU A 37 -7.69 9.70 7.40
N ALA A 38 -6.67 9.16 8.06
CA ALA A 38 -6.45 7.72 8.17
C ALA A 38 -7.65 6.92 8.70
N PRO A 39 -8.39 7.35 9.75
CA PRO A 39 -9.58 6.63 10.23
C PRO A 39 -10.71 6.61 9.19
N ALA A 40 -10.93 7.71 8.47
CA ALA A 40 -11.97 7.81 7.45
C ALA A 40 -11.64 6.93 6.24
N LEU A 41 -10.40 7.02 5.74
CA LEU A 41 -9.91 6.21 4.64
C LEU A 41 -9.89 4.72 4.99
N GLY A 42 -9.45 4.36 6.21
CA GLY A 42 -9.45 2.98 6.69
C GLY A 42 -10.86 2.40 6.81
N SER A 43 -11.81 3.19 7.32
CA SER A 43 -13.22 2.77 7.40
C SER A 43 -13.82 2.55 6.01
N ALA A 44 -13.53 3.44 5.06
CA ALA A 44 -13.98 3.31 3.68
C ALA A 44 -13.36 2.08 2.99
N ALA A 45 -12.06 1.86 3.15
CA ALA A 45 -11.39 0.66 2.66
C ALA A 45 -12.01 -0.62 3.24
N GLN A 46 -12.32 -0.64 4.54
CA GLN A 46 -12.99 -1.76 5.19
C GLN A 46 -14.41 -1.98 4.64
N GLN A 47 -15.15 -0.92 4.35
CA GLN A 47 -16.46 -1.01 3.71
C GLN A 47 -16.36 -1.58 2.29
N GLN A 48 -15.40 -1.13 1.48
CA GLN A 48 -15.15 -1.70 0.16
C GLN A 48 -14.75 -3.17 0.23
N ALA A 49 -13.91 -3.56 1.21
CA ALA A 49 -13.54 -4.94 1.46
C ALA A 49 -14.75 -5.80 1.84
N ALA A 50 -15.59 -5.31 2.76
CA ALA A 50 -16.80 -5.99 3.20
C ALA A 50 -17.83 -6.12 2.07
N SER A 51 -17.83 -5.19 1.12
CA SER A 51 -18.70 -5.19 -0.06
C SER A 51 -18.17 -6.06 -1.20
N GLY A 52 -16.94 -6.58 -1.08
CA GLY A 52 -16.26 -7.36 -2.13
C GLY A 52 -15.68 -6.52 -3.28
N ASN A 53 -15.91 -5.22 -3.30
CA ASN A 53 -15.51 -4.31 -4.38
C ASN A 53 -14.04 -3.87 -4.30
N LEU A 54 -13.35 -4.18 -3.20
CA LEU A 54 -11.96 -3.76 -3.00
C LEU A 54 -11.03 -4.34 -4.07
N GLY A 55 -11.25 -5.59 -4.48
CA GLY A 55 -10.47 -6.22 -5.55
C GLY A 55 -10.61 -5.49 -6.90
N ASP A 56 -11.85 -5.13 -7.26
CA ASP A 56 -12.13 -4.35 -8.48
C ASP A 56 -11.56 -2.94 -8.41
N LEU A 57 -11.61 -2.30 -7.24
CA LEU A 57 -10.97 -1.01 -7.01
C LEU A 57 -9.48 -1.10 -7.28
N LEU A 58 -8.77 -2.00 -6.60
CA LEU A 58 -7.33 -2.09 -6.77
C LEU A 58 -6.96 -2.55 -8.19
N GLY A 59 -7.75 -3.42 -8.81
CA GLY A 59 -7.58 -3.83 -10.20
C GLY A 59 -7.74 -2.69 -11.21
N ASN A 60 -8.71 -1.79 -11.01
CA ASN A 60 -8.94 -0.63 -11.88
C ASN A 60 -7.79 0.38 -11.87
N PHE A 61 -7.03 0.43 -10.78
CA PHE A 61 -5.89 1.32 -10.62
C PHE A 61 -4.54 0.58 -10.67
N LYS A 62 -4.50 -0.65 -11.21
CA LYS A 62 -3.29 -1.45 -11.43
C LYS A 62 -2.51 -0.95 -12.64
N GLY A 63 -1.18 -0.93 -12.58
CA GLY A 63 -0.32 -0.55 -13.71
C GLY A 63 1.11 -0.17 -13.30
N GLU A 64 2.10 -0.40 -14.16
CA GLU A 64 3.52 -0.05 -13.88
C GLU A 64 3.72 1.46 -13.67
N ASP A 65 2.94 2.29 -14.36
CA ASP A 65 3.00 3.75 -14.25
C ASP A 65 2.57 4.26 -12.85
N GLN A 66 1.89 3.42 -12.08
CA GLN A 66 1.35 3.76 -10.76
C GLN A 66 2.43 3.70 -9.68
N ALA A 67 3.40 2.81 -9.82
CA ALA A 67 4.53 2.74 -8.90
C ALA A 67 5.37 4.02 -8.96
N ALA A 68 5.46 4.65 -10.15
CA ALA A 68 6.16 5.91 -10.34
C ALA A 68 5.50 7.07 -9.56
N LEU A 69 4.19 7.05 -9.34
CA LEU A 69 3.51 8.07 -8.51
C LEU A 69 3.92 8.00 -7.04
N PHE A 70 4.35 6.83 -6.56
CA PHE A 70 4.91 6.71 -5.23
C PHE A 70 6.37 7.16 -5.19
N GLU A 71 7.16 6.83 -6.22
CA GLU A 71 8.59 7.12 -6.28
C GLU A 71 8.92 8.58 -6.62
N ASP A 72 8.04 9.25 -7.38
CA ASP A 72 8.18 10.65 -7.78
C ASP A 72 7.03 11.52 -7.21
N PRO A 73 7.28 12.26 -6.13
CA PRO A 73 6.32 13.21 -5.56
C PRO A 73 5.85 14.27 -6.57
N THR A 74 6.66 14.61 -7.57
CA THR A 74 6.34 15.56 -8.64
C THR A 74 5.31 14.97 -9.60
N ALA A 75 5.42 13.66 -9.89
CA ALA A 75 4.45 12.94 -10.68
C ALA A 75 3.10 12.84 -9.95
N ALA A 76 3.11 12.55 -8.64
CA ALA A 76 1.90 12.58 -7.82
C ALA A 76 1.27 13.97 -7.72
N ALA A 77 2.10 15.02 -7.61
CA ALA A 77 1.65 16.41 -7.59
C ALA A 77 1.23 16.95 -8.97
N SER A 78 1.52 16.24 -10.06
CA SER A 78 1.09 16.64 -11.41
C SER A 78 -0.43 16.62 -11.56
N GLN A 79 -0.96 17.30 -12.57
CA GLN A 79 -2.40 17.25 -12.89
C GLN A 79 -2.91 15.83 -13.14
N SER A 80 -2.08 14.97 -13.75
CA SER A 80 -2.45 13.58 -14.01
C SER A 80 -2.48 12.76 -12.72
N GLY A 81 -1.45 12.91 -11.86
CA GLY A 81 -1.40 12.25 -10.55
C GLY A 81 -2.55 12.67 -9.65
N GLN A 82 -2.83 13.97 -9.55
CA GLN A 82 -3.97 14.50 -8.81
C GLN A 82 -5.30 13.96 -9.32
N ALA A 83 -5.51 13.91 -10.64
CA ALA A 83 -6.74 13.37 -11.22
C ALA A 83 -6.93 11.87 -10.89
N GLN A 84 -5.85 11.08 -10.95
CA GLN A 84 -5.90 9.66 -10.59
C GLN A 84 -6.16 9.46 -9.10
N GLY A 85 -5.46 10.18 -8.24
CA GLY A 85 -5.68 10.11 -6.80
C GLY A 85 -7.09 10.57 -6.38
N ALA A 86 -7.65 11.58 -7.06
CA ALA A 86 -9.04 11.98 -6.87
C ALA A 86 -10.00 10.85 -7.24
N ALA A 87 -9.85 10.24 -8.42
CA ALA A 87 -10.68 9.10 -8.84
C ALA A 87 -10.58 7.91 -7.87
N PHE A 88 -9.36 7.60 -7.39
CA PHE A 88 -9.15 6.57 -6.38
C PHE A 88 -9.89 6.87 -5.07
N LEU A 89 -9.82 8.11 -4.58
CA LEU A 89 -10.53 8.53 -3.37
C LEU A 89 -12.04 8.49 -3.53
N GLU A 90 -12.56 8.94 -4.68
CA GLU A 90 -13.99 8.89 -4.97
C GLU A 90 -14.49 7.45 -4.94
N GLN A 91 -13.78 6.52 -5.59
CA GLN A 91 -14.16 5.12 -5.59
C GLN A 91 -14.01 4.49 -4.20
N LEU A 92 -12.95 4.83 -3.45
CA LEU A 92 -12.71 4.32 -2.11
C LEU A 92 -13.80 4.77 -1.14
N LEU A 93 -14.11 6.08 -1.12
CA LEU A 93 -15.09 6.69 -0.22
C LEU A 93 -16.55 6.46 -0.66
N GLY A 94 -16.76 5.92 -1.87
CA GLY A 94 -18.08 5.61 -2.39
C GLY A 94 -18.80 6.79 -3.06
N GLY A 95 -18.07 7.83 -3.45
CA GLY A 95 -18.60 8.95 -4.22
C GLY A 95 -17.80 10.25 -4.08
N GLN A 96 -18.03 11.16 -5.03
CA GLN A 96 -17.45 12.49 -5.03
C GLN A 96 -17.92 13.34 -3.85
N GLU A 97 -19.17 13.16 -3.38
CA GLU A 97 -19.65 13.90 -2.21
C GLU A 97 -18.89 13.52 -0.95
N ALA A 98 -18.58 12.24 -0.77
CA ALA A 98 -17.82 11.75 0.39
C ALA A 98 -16.36 12.27 0.36
N ALA A 99 -15.73 12.25 -0.82
CA ALA A 99 -14.40 12.83 -1.02
C ALA A 99 -14.36 14.35 -0.74
N SER A 100 -15.36 15.08 -1.23
CA SER A 100 -15.48 16.52 -1.03
C SER A 100 -15.76 16.88 0.44
N ALA A 101 -16.63 16.13 1.11
CA ALA A 101 -16.92 16.30 2.53
C ALA A 101 -15.68 16.03 3.40
N LEU A 102 -14.92 14.99 3.08
CA LEU A 102 -13.67 14.67 3.75
C LEU A 102 -12.62 15.79 3.59
N THR A 103 -12.51 16.34 2.38
CA THR A 103 -11.63 17.48 2.08
C THR A 103 -12.00 18.71 2.89
N GLY A 104 -13.28 19.07 2.94
CA GLY A 104 -13.77 20.20 3.72
C GLY A 104 -13.49 20.03 5.23
N GLN A 105 -13.79 18.85 5.78
CA GLN A 105 -13.52 18.56 7.19
C GLN A 105 -12.02 18.58 7.52
N ALA A 106 -11.18 18.10 6.61
CA ALA A 106 -9.73 18.10 6.79
C ALA A 106 -9.16 19.53 6.77
N ALA A 107 -9.64 20.38 5.86
CA ALA A 107 -9.26 21.80 5.80
C ALA A 107 -9.65 22.55 7.08
N GLU A 108 -10.90 22.41 7.53
CA GLU A 108 -11.39 23.05 8.76
C GLU A 108 -10.61 22.61 9.99
N LYS A 109 -10.33 21.31 10.13
CA LYS A 109 -9.63 20.77 11.31
C LYS A 109 -8.13 21.06 11.29
N ALA A 110 -7.47 20.99 10.13
CA ALA A 110 -6.05 21.27 10.02
C ALA A 110 -5.73 22.77 10.08
N GLY A 111 -6.74 23.64 9.92
CA GLY A 111 -6.58 25.08 9.80
C GLY A 111 -5.91 25.49 8.50
N LEU A 112 -6.17 24.74 7.43
CA LEU A 112 -5.57 24.94 6.10
C LEU A 112 -6.60 25.49 5.13
N ASP A 113 -6.12 26.22 4.12
CA ASP A 113 -6.97 26.69 3.04
C ASP A 113 -7.59 25.51 2.28
N LEU A 114 -8.89 25.63 1.96
CA LEU A 114 -9.63 24.58 1.28
C LEU A 114 -9.01 24.21 -0.07
N GLY A 115 -8.53 25.19 -0.84
CA GLY A 115 -7.88 24.95 -2.12
C GLY A 115 -6.57 24.18 -1.96
N THR A 116 -5.82 24.47 -0.90
CA THR A 116 -4.58 23.72 -0.59
C THR A 116 -4.88 22.25 -0.30
N VAL A 117 -5.85 21.97 0.56
CA VAL A 117 -6.24 20.57 0.87
C VAL A 117 -6.84 19.88 -0.35
N GLN A 118 -7.61 20.60 -1.16
CA GLN A 118 -8.24 20.07 -2.37
C GLN A 118 -7.23 19.67 -3.45
N SER A 119 -6.05 20.30 -3.51
CA SER A 119 -4.96 19.87 -4.39
C SER A 119 -4.03 18.84 -3.73
N PHE A 120 -3.78 18.96 -2.43
CA PHE A 120 -2.87 18.08 -1.70
C PHE A 120 -3.45 16.68 -1.46
N LEU A 121 -4.73 16.59 -1.11
CA LEU A 121 -5.39 15.34 -0.75
C LEU A 121 -5.43 14.33 -1.91
N PRO A 122 -5.75 14.73 -3.16
CA PRO A 122 -5.61 13.85 -4.32
C PRO A 122 -4.17 13.42 -4.61
N ALA A 123 -3.19 14.33 -4.50
CA ALA A 123 -1.78 13.97 -4.69
C ALA A 123 -1.31 12.94 -3.64
N MET A 124 -1.75 13.10 -2.39
CA MET A 124 -1.50 12.14 -1.32
C MET A 124 -2.15 10.79 -1.59
N ALA A 125 -3.38 10.77 -2.11
CA ALA A 125 -4.03 9.54 -2.51
C ALA A 125 -3.32 8.84 -3.68
N ALA A 126 -2.81 9.59 -4.65
CA ALA A 126 -2.00 9.04 -5.75
C ALA A 126 -0.72 8.38 -5.23
N MET A 127 0.00 9.03 -4.30
CA MET A 127 1.15 8.41 -3.63
C MET A 127 0.74 7.15 -2.86
N LEU A 128 -0.33 7.20 -2.07
CA LEU A 128 -0.82 6.05 -1.32
C LEU A 128 -1.15 4.87 -2.25
N GLN A 129 -1.82 5.14 -3.36
CA GLN A 129 -2.16 4.17 -4.38
C GLN A 129 -0.91 3.57 -5.02
N GLY A 130 0.08 4.38 -5.41
CA GLY A 130 1.36 3.88 -5.92
C GLY A 130 2.13 3.03 -4.90
N GLY A 131 2.07 3.41 -3.62
CA GLY A 131 2.71 2.68 -2.53
C GLY A 131 2.04 1.33 -2.26
N LEU A 132 0.71 1.28 -2.37
CA LEU A 132 -0.06 0.03 -2.28
C LEU A 132 0.28 -0.91 -3.44
N GLN A 133 0.35 -0.41 -4.68
CA GLN A 133 0.77 -1.18 -5.85
C GLN A 133 2.21 -1.71 -5.69
N LYS A 134 3.12 -0.90 -5.14
CA LYS A 134 4.49 -1.34 -4.85
C LYS A 134 4.55 -2.43 -3.77
N SER A 135 3.66 -2.34 -2.78
CA SER A 135 3.63 -3.23 -1.62
C SER A 135 2.88 -4.54 -1.88
N LEU A 136 1.95 -4.53 -2.83
CA LEU A 136 1.15 -5.68 -3.25
C LEU A 136 1.65 -6.11 -4.63
N PRO A 137 2.46 -7.18 -4.72
CA PRO A 137 2.78 -7.81 -5.99
C PRO A 137 1.52 -8.05 -6.83
N ASP A 138 1.64 -7.90 -8.14
CA ASP A 138 0.52 -8.08 -9.07
C ASP A 138 -0.17 -9.44 -8.92
N ASP A 139 0.58 -10.48 -8.52
CA ASP A 139 0.09 -11.83 -8.21
C ASP A 139 -0.85 -11.85 -6.99
N THR A 140 -0.51 -11.11 -5.93
CA THR A 140 -1.38 -10.97 -4.74
C THR A 140 -2.63 -10.15 -5.04
N LEU A 141 -2.53 -9.17 -5.94
CA LEU A 141 -3.67 -8.37 -6.37
C LEU A 141 -4.62 -9.18 -7.25
N ASP A 142 -4.10 -9.99 -8.18
CA ASP A 142 -4.89 -10.92 -8.99
C ASP A 142 -5.52 -12.03 -8.14
N ALA A 143 -4.86 -12.48 -7.07
CA ALA A 143 -5.45 -13.40 -6.10
C ALA A 143 -6.57 -12.76 -5.25
N MET A 144 -6.59 -11.42 -5.14
CA MET A 144 -7.65 -10.67 -4.44
C MET A 144 -8.78 -10.22 -5.36
N SER A 145 -8.51 -9.87 -6.63
CA SER A 145 -9.53 -9.44 -7.60
C SER A 145 -10.16 -10.62 -8.34
N GLY A 146 -9.44 -11.74 -8.49
CA GLY A 146 -10.00 -12.99 -8.94
C GLY A 146 -10.82 -13.62 -7.81
N GLY A 147 -12.15 -13.52 -7.89
CA GLY A 147 -13.13 -14.09 -6.95
C GLY A 147 -13.11 -15.63 -6.81
N GLY A 148 -11.94 -16.22 -6.63
CA GLY A 148 -11.74 -17.59 -6.19
C GLY A 148 -11.88 -17.67 -4.68
N ALA A 149 -12.93 -18.35 -4.23
CA ALA A 149 -13.14 -18.71 -2.84
C ALA A 149 -11.90 -19.45 -2.29
N GLY A 150 -10.99 -18.72 -1.62
CA GLY A 150 -9.80 -19.29 -0.98
C GLY A 150 -8.55 -18.41 -0.90
N GLY A 151 -8.51 -17.22 -1.53
CA GLY A 151 -7.25 -16.46 -1.72
C GLY A 151 -6.96 -15.28 -0.77
N GLY A 152 -7.96 -14.67 -0.12
CA GLY A 152 -7.71 -13.63 0.89
C GLY A 152 -7.37 -14.25 2.25
N LEU A 153 -6.50 -13.61 3.06
CA LEU A 153 -6.06 -13.85 4.46
C LEU A 153 -6.12 -15.30 5.03
N MET A 154 -7.23 -15.99 4.87
CA MET A 154 -7.43 -17.44 5.02
C MET A 154 -6.53 -18.29 4.09
N GLY A 155 -6.15 -17.81 2.90
CA GLY A 155 -5.13 -18.45 2.06
C GLY A 155 -3.72 -18.39 2.67
N MET A 156 -3.37 -17.24 3.27
CA MET A 156 -2.11 -17.07 4.03
C MET A 156 -2.14 -17.87 5.34
N ALA A 157 -3.28 -17.92 6.03
CA ALA A 157 -3.46 -18.77 7.21
C ALA A 157 -3.39 -20.26 6.88
N SER A 158 -3.92 -20.69 5.72
CA SER A 158 -3.83 -22.07 5.23
C SER A 158 -2.40 -22.42 4.79
N SER A 159 -1.69 -21.50 4.14
CA SER A 159 -0.28 -21.69 3.75
C SER A 159 0.65 -21.74 4.96
N LEU A 160 0.34 -21.00 6.04
CA LEU A 160 1.07 -21.07 7.32
C LEU A 160 0.70 -22.30 8.16
N LEU A 161 -0.54 -22.80 8.03
CA LEU A 161 -1.10 -23.84 8.92
C LEU A 161 -1.18 -25.23 8.27
N GLY A 162 -0.91 -25.38 6.97
CA GLY A 162 -0.67 -26.68 6.34
C GLY A 162 -1.43 -26.98 5.05
N GLY A 163 -1.33 -26.12 4.03
CA GLY A 163 -2.02 -26.30 2.75
C GLY A 163 -1.14 -26.03 1.53
N ASN A 164 -0.59 -27.10 0.95
CA ASN A 164 0.13 -27.15 -0.32
C ASN A 164 -0.62 -26.47 -1.48
N SER A 165 -0.11 -25.33 -1.98
CA SER A 165 -0.16 -24.91 -3.39
C SER A 165 0.61 -23.60 -3.64
N GLY A 166 1.72 -23.71 -4.37
CA GLY A 166 2.18 -22.73 -5.37
C GLY A 166 2.75 -21.39 -4.88
N GLY A 167 4.09 -21.28 -4.83
CA GLY A 167 4.74 -20.03 -5.23
C GLY A 167 5.67 -19.32 -4.24
N MET A 168 6.13 -19.95 -3.17
CA MET A 168 7.47 -19.66 -2.67
C MET A 168 8.31 -20.87 -3.03
N ASP A 169 9.28 -20.67 -3.92
CA ASP A 169 10.22 -21.70 -4.33
C ASP A 169 11.06 -22.05 -3.10
N LEU A 170 10.53 -22.96 -2.28
CA LEU A 170 11.24 -23.51 -1.13
C LEU A 170 12.54 -24.12 -1.61
N SER A 171 12.65 -24.58 -2.86
CA SER A 171 13.91 -25.00 -3.47
C SER A 171 14.95 -23.88 -3.48
N LYS A 172 14.59 -22.59 -3.57
CA LYS A 172 15.55 -21.47 -3.43
C LYS A 172 15.96 -21.18 -1.99
N LEU A 173 15.09 -21.48 -1.02
CA LEU A 173 15.47 -21.48 0.39
C LEU A 173 16.28 -22.73 0.75
N THR A 174 16.04 -23.86 0.08
CA THR A 174 16.84 -25.07 0.14
C THR A 174 18.21 -24.84 -0.51
N ASP A 175 18.29 -24.17 -1.66
CA ASP A 175 19.55 -23.82 -2.35
C ASP A 175 20.37 -22.78 -1.56
N LEU A 176 19.72 -21.95 -0.74
CA LEU A 176 20.41 -21.04 0.20
C LEU A 176 20.82 -21.74 1.50
N LEU A 177 20.15 -22.83 1.89
CA LEU A 177 20.56 -23.71 2.99
C LEU A 177 21.58 -24.76 2.56
N ASP A 178 21.61 -25.10 1.28
CA ASP A 178 22.44 -26.12 0.60
C ASP A 178 23.43 -25.41 -0.34
N ALA A 179 24.07 -24.36 0.18
CA ALA A 179 24.96 -23.49 -0.59
C ALA A 179 26.25 -24.19 -1.07
N ASP A 180 26.50 -25.43 -0.62
CA ASP A 180 27.58 -26.30 -1.11
C ASP A 180 27.11 -27.62 -1.77
N GLY A 181 25.80 -27.91 -1.76
CA GLY A 181 25.17 -28.94 -2.60
C GLY A 181 25.41 -30.38 -2.15
N ASP A 182 25.35 -30.66 -0.86
CA ASP A 182 25.65 -31.99 -0.29
C ASP A 182 24.44 -32.72 0.33
N GLY A 183 23.33 -32.00 0.53
CA GLY A 183 22.06 -32.57 1.01
C GLY A 183 22.05 -33.06 2.47
N SER A 184 22.98 -32.62 3.34
CA SER A 184 23.08 -33.13 4.71
C SER A 184 23.38 -32.06 5.78
N ALA A 185 22.47 -31.11 6.01
CA ALA A 185 22.57 -30.06 7.05
C ALA A 185 22.72 -30.55 8.51
N LEU A 186 22.60 -31.86 8.78
CA LEU A 186 22.77 -32.46 10.10
C LEU A 186 24.23 -32.87 10.40
N ASP A 187 25.10 -33.02 9.39
CA ASP A 187 26.47 -33.51 9.61
C ASP A 187 27.43 -32.38 10.06
N ASP A 188 27.25 -31.16 9.52
CA ASP A 188 28.12 -30.01 9.83
C ASP A 188 28.01 -29.48 11.26
N ILE A 189 26.85 -29.66 11.89
CA ILE A 189 26.62 -29.24 13.28
C ILE A 189 27.29 -30.23 14.25
N MET A 190 27.39 -31.51 13.88
CA MET A 190 28.05 -32.54 14.70
C MET A 190 29.58 -32.56 14.51
N GLY A 191 30.08 -32.19 13.33
CA GLY A 191 31.52 -32.16 13.05
C GLY A 191 32.30 -31.04 13.76
N LYS A 192 31.65 -29.91 14.08
CA LYS A 192 32.31 -28.76 14.72
C LYS A 192 32.51 -28.87 16.24
N PHE A 193 31.99 -29.91 16.89
CA PHE A 193 32.13 -30.10 18.35
C PHE A 193 33.19 -31.14 18.75
N LEU A 194 33.90 -31.75 17.80
CA LEU A 194 34.88 -32.81 18.07
C LEU A 194 36.24 -32.62 17.37
N LYS A 195 36.66 -31.38 17.11
CA LYS A 195 38.04 -31.10 16.72
C LYS A 195 38.62 -29.87 17.38
#